data_AF-S3IID4-F1
#
_entry.id   AF-S3IID4-F1
#
_cell.length_a   1.000
_cell.length_b   1.000
_cell.length_c   1.000
_cell.angle_alpha   90.00
_cell.angle_beta   90.00
_cell.angle_gamma   90.00
#
_symmetry.space_group_name_H-M   'P 1'
#
loop_
_entity.id
_entity.type
_entity.pdbx_description
1 polymer ?
#
loop_
_entity_poly.entity_id
_entity_poly.type
_entity_poly.pdbx_seq_one_letter_code
_entity_poly.pdbx_strand_id
1 'polypeptide(L)'
;MIAALTSKWAAYAIGALVAVGLVLLAVNAIYNRGYEAAAEKGRAEVAELKAAAVDARDKEESRQYAANEAAKAREGIRIAEIEAENQSLEQKIEELQRAAKQDPDAGRTALSAPGVRRINKIR
;
A
#
# COMPACT_ATOMS: atom_id res chain seq x y z
N MET A 1 -76.13 -23.65 10.77
CA MET A 1 -74.81 -22.98 10.76
C MET A 1 -74.78 -21.72 9.90
N ILE A 2 -75.42 -21.69 8.71
CA ILE A 2 -75.43 -20.50 7.83
C ILE A 2 -76.19 -19.30 8.44
N ALA A 3 -77.26 -19.53 9.22
CA ALA A 3 -78.07 -18.47 9.82
C ALA A 3 -77.33 -17.60 10.86
N ALA A 4 -76.30 -18.14 11.54
CA ALA A 4 -75.49 -17.39 12.49
C ALA A 4 -74.55 -16.40 11.79
N LEU A 5 -74.04 -16.77 10.61
CA LEU A 5 -73.18 -15.94 9.75
C LEU A 5 -73.94 -14.77 9.10
N THR A 6 -75.26 -14.89 8.90
CA THR A 6 -76.11 -13.83 8.36
C THR A 6 -76.66 -12.87 9.43
N SER A 7 -76.34 -13.09 10.71
CA SER A 7 -76.72 -12.16 11.76
C SER A 7 -75.93 -10.86 11.62
N LYS A 8 -76.57 -9.71 11.90
CA LYS A 8 -75.91 -8.39 11.81
C LYS A 8 -74.63 -8.35 12.65
N TRP A 9 -74.63 -9.01 13.80
CA TRP A 9 -73.47 -9.14 14.67
C TRP A 9 -72.32 -9.93 14.05
N ALA A 10 -72.60 -11.04 13.37
CA ALA A 10 -71.57 -11.77 12.63
C ALA A 10 -71.03 -10.94 11.46
N ALA A 11 -71.86 -10.18 10.77
CA ALA A 11 -71.41 -9.27 9.71
C ALA A 11 -70.48 -8.16 10.24
N TYR A 12 -70.80 -7.56 11.40
CA TYR A 12 -69.91 -6.59 12.05
C TYR A 12 -68.61 -7.22 12.54
N ALA A 13 -68.65 -8.43 13.10
CA ALA A 13 -67.45 -9.14 13.55
C ALA A 13 -66.51 -9.49 12.39
N ILE A 14 -67.08 -9.97 11.27
CA ILE A 14 -66.31 -10.23 10.03
C ILE A 14 -65.75 -8.93 9.47
N GLY A 15 -66.56 -7.86 9.40
CA GLY A 15 -66.10 -6.55 8.96
C GLY A 15 -64.95 -6.01 9.80
N ALA A 16 -65.02 -6.16 11.13
CA ALA A 16 -63.95 -5.77 12.04
C ALA A 16 -62.67 -6.59 11.81
N LEU A 17 -62.78 -7.91 11.63
CA LEU A 17 -61.63 -8.77 11.34
C LEU A 17 -60.97 -8.43 10.00
N VAL A 18 -61.77 -8.14 8.97
CA VAL A 18 -61.25 -7.70 7.67
C VAL A 18 -60.54 -6.35 7.79
N ALA A 19 -61.12 -5.39 8.52
CA ALA A 19 -60.48 -4.10 8.76
C ALA A 19 -59.13 -4.24 9.48
N VAL A 20 -59.07 -5.06 10.53
CA VAL A 20 -57.81 -5.36 11.24
C VAL A 20 -56.80 -6.04 10.31
N GLY A 21 -57.24 -7.03 9.52
CA GLY A 21 -56.36 -7.71 8.57
C GLY A 21 -55.77 -6.77 7.52
N LEU A 22 -56.57 -5.83 7.00
CA LEU A 22 -56.10 -4.80 6.06
C LEU A 22 -55.08 -3.84 6.70
N VAL A 23 -55.30 -3.44 7.95
CA VAL A 23 -54.34 -2.59 8.68
C VAL A 23 -53.02 -3.32 8.89
N LEU A 24 -53.05 -4.59 9.30
CA LEU A 24 -51.83 -5.40 9.49
C LEU A 24 -51.07 -5.60 8.16
N LEU A 25 -51.79 -5.85 7.06
CA LEU A 25 -51.18 -5.95 5.73
C LEU A 25 -50.52 -4.63 5.31
N ALA A 26 -51.19 -3.50 5.52
CA ALA A 26 -50.64 -2.18 5.20
C ALA A 26 -49.38 -1.87 6.02
N VAL A 27 -49.40 -2.14 7.33
CA VAL A 27 -48.24 -1.94 8.22
C VAL A 27 -47.08 -2.84 7.79
N ASN A 28 -47.34 -4.12 7.52
CA ASN A 28 -46.30 -5.06 7.10
C ASN A 28 -45.69 -4.65 5.75
N ALA A 29 -46.50 -4.19 4.78
CA ALA A 29 -46.00 -3.73 3.49
C ALA A 29 -45.11 -2.49 3.61
N ILE A 30 -45.47 -1.52 4.46
CA ILE A 30 -44.67 -0.32 4.71
C ILE A 30 -43.35 -0.70 5.40
N TYR A 31 -43.41 -1.56 6.42
CA TYR A 31 -42.25 -1.95 7.20
C TYR A 31 -41.22 -2.72 6.35
N ASN A 32 -41.67 -3.72 5.58
CA ASN A 32 -40.78 -4.53 4.74
C ASN A 32 -40.15 -3.71 3.62
N ARG A 33 -40.92 -2.85 2.94
CA ARG A 33 -40.37 -1.96 1.89
C ARG A 33 -39.38 -0.95 2.47
N GLY A 34 -39.65 -0.41 3.65
CA GLY A 34 -38.73 0.49 4.34
C GLY A 34 -37.43 -0.20 4.72
N TYR A 35 -37.49 -1.43 5.22
CA TYR A 35 -36.31 -2.22 5.55
C TYR A 35 -35.49 -2.61 4.32
N GLU A 36 -36.15 -3.04 3.23
CA GLU A 36 -35.50 -3.35 1.96
C GLU A 36 -34.78 -2.11 1.39
N ALA A 37 -35.45 -0.96 1.35
CA ALA A 37 -34.84 0.28 0.89
C ALA A 37 -33.64 0.71 1.75
N ALA A 38 -33.74 0.57 3.07
CA ALA A 38 -32.63 0.85 3.98
C ALA A 38 -31.46 -0.12 3.77
N ALA A 39 -31.75 -1.42 3.57
CA ALA A 39 -30.75 -2.43 3.31
C ALA A 39 -30.05 -2.22 1.95
N GLU A 40 -30.79 -1.82 0.91
CA GLU A 40 -30.25 -1.48 -0.40
C GLU A 40 -29.34 -0.25 -0.32
N LYS A 41 -29.79 0.81 0.36
CA LYS A 41 -28.96 2.00 0.61
C LYS A 41 -27.66 1.65 1.33
N GLY A 42 -27.73 0.86 2.41
CA GLY A 42 -26.53 0.44 3.13
C GLY A 42 -25.59 -0.42 2.27
N ARG A 43 -26.13 -1.30 1.40
CA ARG A 43 -25.31 -2.07 0.45
C ARG A 43 -24.63 -1.15 -0.58
N ALA A 44 -25.34 -0.15 -1.08
CA ALA A 44 -24.79 0.83 -2.02
C ALA A 44 -23.66 1.65 -1.40
N GLU A 45 -23.86 2.17 -0.18
CA GLU A 45 -22.83 2.90 0.58
C GLU A 45 -21.59 2.03 0.82
N VAL A 46 -21.77 0.77 1.21
CA VAL A 46 -20.66 -0.17 1.40
C VAL A 46 -19.94 -0.47 0.08
N ALA A 47 -20.66 -0.58 -1.02
CA ALA A 47 -20.06 -0.79 -2.33
C ALA A 47 -19.24 0.43 -2.78
N GLU A 48 -19.74 1.64 -2.56
CA GLU A 48 -19.04 2.89 -2.84
C GLU A 48 -17.76 3.00 -2.00
N LEU A 49 -17.85 2.74 -0.69
CA LEU A 49 -16.67 2.73 0.20
C LEU A 49 -15.62 1.72 -0.25
N LYS A 50 -16.03 0.53 -0.68
CA LYS A 50 -15.12 -0.49 -1.20
C LYS A 50 -14.45 -0.04 -2.50
N ALA A 51 -15.20 0.56 -3.42
CA ALA A 51 -14.67 1.08 -4.66
C ALA A 51 -13.65 2.20 -4.41
N ALA A 52 -13.97 3.14 -3.52
CA ALA A 52 -13.06 4.21 -3.12
C ALA A 52 -11.80 3.68 -2.43
N ALA A 53 -11.91 2.65 -1.59
CA ALA A 53 -10.76 2.02 -0.94
C ALA A 53 -9.83 1.32 -1.95
N VAL A 54 -10.39 0.65 -2.96
CA VAL A 54 -9.61 0.02 -4.04
C VAL A 54 -8.87 1.08 -4.85
N ASP A 55 -9.56 2.15 -5.27
CA ASP A 55 -8.94 3.24 -6.02
C ASP A 55 -7.82 3.93 -5.21
N ALA A 56 -8.04 4.17 -3.91
CA ALA A 56 -7.02 4.73 -3.02
C ALA A 56 -5.81 3.80 -2.88
N ARG A 57 -6.02 2.49 -2.75
CA ARG A 57 -4.95 1.49 -2.69
C ARG A 57 -4.13 1.51 -3.99
N ASP A 58 -4.79 1.47 -5.14
CA ASP A 58 -4.12 1.37 -6.45
C ASP A 58 -3.29 2.63 -6.74
N LYS A 59 -3.78 3.80 -6.33
CA LYS A 59 -3.03 5.06 -6.39
C LYS A 59 -1.79 5.03 -5.51
N GLU A 60 -1.90 4.52 -4.29
CA GLU A 60 -0.76 4.46 -3.37
C GLU A 60 0.26 3.42 -3.82
N GLU A 61 -0.17 2.26 -4.32
CA GLU A 61 0.71 1.27 -4.94
C GLU A 61 1.50 1.88 -6.11
N SER A 62 0.82 2.64 -6.98
CA SER A 62 1.46 3.34 -8.10
C SER A 62 2.49 4.37 -7.63
N ARG A 63 2.18 5.13 -6.56
CA ARG A 63 3.13 6.09 -5.97
C ARG A 63 4.35 5.40 -5.38
N GLN A 64 4.16 4.30 -4.65
CA GLN A 64 5.25 3.53 -4.06
C GLN A 64 6.13 2.90 -5.12
N TYR A 65 5.53 2.33 -6.18
CA TYR A 65 6.27 1.79 -7.31
C TYR A 65 7.15 2.86 -7.96
N ALA A 66 6.59 4.02 -8.29
CA ALA A 66 7.35 5.13 -8.88
C ALA A 66 8.49 5.62 -7.97
N ALA A 67 8.24 5.74 -6.66
CA ALA A 67 9.25 6.14 -5.69
C ALA A 67 10.39 5.11 -5.58
N ASN A 68 10.06 3.82 -5.58
CA ASN A 68 11.02 2.73 -5.50
C ASN A 68 11.87 2.64 -6.76
N GLU A 69 11.29 2.75 -7.95
CA GLU A 69 12.05 2.76 -9.21
C GLU A 69 13.00 3.97 -9.28
N ALA A 70 12.53 5.15 -8.85
CA ALA A 70 13.40 6.32 -8.73
C ALA A 70 14.53 6.14 -7.71
N ALA A 71 14.29 5.42 -6.61
CA ALA A 71 15.31 5.09 -5.63
C ALA A 71 16.36 4.13 -6.20
N LYS A 72 15.93 3.05 -6.85
CA LYS A 72 16.81 2.10 -7.53
C LYS A 72 17.69 2.77 -8.59
N ALA A 73 17.12 3.70 -9.36
CA ALA A 73 17.89 4.46 -10.35
C ALA A 73 19.01 5.29 -9.70
N ARG A 74 18.71 5.96 -8.57
CA ARG A 74 19.72 6.71 -7.80
C ARG A 74 20.79 5.80 -7.19
N GLU A 75 20.39 4.65 -6.66
CA GLU A 75 21.33 3.66 -6.13
C GLU A 75 22.23 3.09 -7.23
N GLY A 76 21.70 2.83 -8.42
CA GLY A 76 22.49 2.38 -9.57
C GLY A 76 23.57 3.40 -9.97
N ILE A 77 23.22 4.69 -10.00
CA ILE A 77 24.20 5.77 -10.23
C ILE A 77 25.27 5.76 -9.15
N ARG A 78 24.86 5.66 -7.88
CA ARG A 78 25.80 5.66 -6.74
C ARG A 78 26.73 4.46 -6.74
N ILE A 79 26.24 3.28 -7.12
CA ILE A 79 27.06 2.08 -7.28
C ILE A 79 28.10 2.31 -8.39
N ALA A 80 27.70 2.85 -9.53
CA ALA A 80 28.63 3.16 -10.62
C ALA A 80 29.70 4.19 -10.21
N GLU A 81 29.34 5.20 -9.41
CA GLU A 81 30.29 6.15 -8.84
C GLU A 81 31.29 5.46 -7.90
N ILE A 82 30.82 4.59 -7.01
CA ILE A 82 31.68 3.82 -6.10
C ILE A 82 32.61 2.88 -6.88
N GLU A 83 32.12 2.23 -7.93
CA GLU A 83 32.94 1.37 -8.79
C GLU A 83 34.04 2.16 -9.51
N ALA A 84 33.72 3.35 -10.04
CA ALA A 84 34.70 4.24 -10.65
C ALA A 84 35.73 4.74 -9.63
N GLU A 85 35.30 5.10 -8.41
CA GLU A 85 36.21 5.50 -7.33
C GLU A 85 37.14 4.35 -6.94
N ASN A 86 36.61 3.13 -6.80
CA ASN A 86 37.41 1.94 -6.51
C ASN A 86 38.46 1.66 -7.58
N GLN A 87 38.11 1.74 -8.87
CA GLN A 87 39.08 1.59 -9.96
C GLN A 87 40.19 2.65 -9.90
N SER A 88 39.83 3.90 -9.61
CA SER A 88 40.81 4.98 -9.41
C SER A 88 41.72 4.71 -8.19
N LEU A 89 41.17 4.19 -7.10
CA LEU A 89 41.95 3.84 -5.91
C LEU A 89 42.90 2.67 -6.19
N GLU A 90 42.45 1.64 -6.92
CA GLU A 90 43.27 0.50 -7.33
C GLU A 90 44.45 0.96 -8.20
N GLN A 91 44.21 1.80 -9.21
CA GLN A 91 45.26 2.37 -10.05
C GLN A 91 46.30 3.15 -9.22
N LYS A 92 45.85 3.99 -8.29
CA LYS A 92 46.75 4.72 -7.38
C LYS A 92 47.55 3.77 -6.49
N ILE A 93 46.95 2.68 -6.02
CA ILE A 93 47.65 1.67 -5.23
C ILE A 93 48.73 1.00 -6.07
N GLU A 94 48.43 0.60 -7.31
CA GLU A 94 49.41 0.02 -8.23
C GLU A 94 50.55 0.98 -8.55
N GLU A 95 50.25 2.25 -8.81
CA GLU A 95 51.25 3.29 -9.04
C GLU A 95 52.16 3.47 -7.83
N LEU A 96 51.60 3.59 -6.62
CA LEU A 96 52.37 3.72 -5.39
C LEU A 96 53.21 2.47 -5.10
N GLN A 97 52.71 1.27 -5.43
CA GLN A 97 53.48 0.04 -5.31
C GLN A 97 54.62 0.00 -6.33
N ARG A 98 54.40 0.42 -7.58
CA ARG A 98 55.43 0.52 -8.61
C ARG A 98 56.52 1.53 -8.19
N ALA A 99 56.12 2.70 -7.72
CA ALA A 99 57.03 3.71 -7.19
C ALA A 99 57.86 3.19 -6.02
N ALA A 100 57.23 2.48 -5.07
CA ALA A 100 57.94 1.87 -3.94
C ALA A 100 58.93 0.77 -4.37
N LYS A 101 58.65 0.01 -5.44
CA LYS A 101 59.57 -1.00 -6.00
C LYS A 101 60.75 -0.38 -6.76
N GLN A 102 60.55 0.79 -7.36
CA GLN A 102 61.57 1.54 -8.09
C GLN A 102 62.43 2.42 -7.20
N ASP A 103 62.09 2.52 -5.91
CA ASP A 103 62.86 3.30 -4.95
C ASP A 103 64.17 2.57 -4.58
N PRO A 104 65.34 3.11 -4.96
CA PRO A 104 66.64 2.50 -4.67
C PRO A 104 66.97 2.43 -3.17
N ASP A 105 66.25 3.18 -2.33
CA ASP A 105 66.36 3.15 -0.87
C ASP A 105 65.32 2.21 -0.20
N ALA A 106 64.42 1.55 -0.95
CA ALA A 106 63.34 0.71 -0.40
C ALA A 106 63.81 -0.46 0.48
N GLY A 107 65.06 -0.92 0.31
CA GLY A 107 65.69 -1.98 1.10
C GLY A 107 66.67 -1.49 2.15
N ARG A 108 66.93 -0.17 2.26
CA ARG A 108 67.86 0.37 3.27
C ARG A 108 67.17 0.44 4.63
N THR A 109 67.81 -0.14 5.65
CA THR A 109 67.34 -0.31 7.03
C THR A 109 67.07 1.00 7.80
N ALA A 110 67.11 2.17 7.16
CA ALA A 110 66.92 3.47 7.81
C ALA A 110 65.45 3.91 7.90
N LEU A 111 64.61 3.54 6.93
CA LEU A 111 63.20 3.91 6.89
C LEU A 111 62.34 2.70 6.49
N SER A 112 61.37 2.35 7.33
CA SER A 112 60.47 1.24 7.05
C SER A 112 59.63 1.52 5.79
N ALA A 113 59.26 0.48 5.03
CA ALA A 113 58.45 0.59 3.82
C ALA A 113 57.14 1.42 3.96
N PRO A 114 56.47 1.52 5.14
CA PRO A 114 55.38 2.47 5.37
C PRO A 114 55.81 3.93 5.52
N GLY A 115 57.04 4.20 5.97
CA GLY A 115 57.62 5.54 6.12
C GLY A 115 57.99 6.17 4.79
N VAL A 116 58.65 5.41 3.91
CA VAL A 116 59.00 5.83 2.55
C VAL A 116 57.74 6.19 1.73
N ARG A 117 56.70 5.35 1.80
CA ARG A 117 55.40 5.63 1.14
C ARG A 117 54.70 6.90 1.63
N ARG A 118 54.92 7.31 2.89
CA ARG A 118 54.35 8.56 3.43
C ARG A 118 55.08 9.79 2.92
N ILE A 119 56.40 9.74 2.81
CA ILE A 119 57.23 10.85 2.31
C ILE A 119 56.92 11.12 0.83
N ASN A 120 56.80 10.07 0.00
CA ASN A 120 56.46 10.21 -1.42
C ASN A 120 55.02 10.70 -1.68
N LYS A 121 54.11 10.65 -0.70
CA LYS A 121 52.74 11.20 -0.83
C LYS A 121 52.66 12.73 -0.59
N ILE A 122 53.68 13.31 0.04
CA ILE A 122 53.73 14.75 0.39
C ILE A 122 54.42 15.57 -0.72
N ARG A 123 55.07 14.90 -1.67
CA ARG A 123 55.81 15.51 -2.78
C ARG A 123 54.95 15.56 -4.04
#